data_AF-A0A1R3IFV3-F1
#
_entry.id   AF-A0A1R3IFV3-F1
#
_cell.length_a   1.000
_cell.length_b   1.000
_cell.length_c   1.000
_cell.angle_alpha   90.00
_cell.angle_beta   90.00
_cell.angle_gamma   90.00
#
_symmetry.space_group_name_H-M   'P 1'
#
loop_
_entity.id
_entity.type
_entity.pdbx_description
1 polymer ?
#
loop_
_entity_poly.entity_id
_entity_poly.type
_entity_poly.pdbx_seq_one_letter_code
_entity_poly.pdbx_strand_id
1 'polypeptide(L)'
;MRLGNDSKERSYCVPIVIENERNEKRKSLKPFASEGLPPTKWEEFAKKKGIKNRKKDKVLWDEQTGTWKRRFGYDCVNDNKDVPIIDAKMTDEPGDSVMCLMSHDAY
;
A
#
# COMPACT_ATOMS: atom_id res chain seq x y z
N MET A 1 -18.74 -71.12 -11.83
CA MET A 1 -18.07 -70.62 -10.62
C MET A 1 -17.72 -69.16 -10.84
N ARG A 2 -18.38 -68.22 -10.12
CA ARG A 2 -18.08 -66.77 -10.17
C ARG A 2 -17.71 -66.33 -8.76
N LEU A 3 -16.45 -65.94 -8.56
CA LEU A 3 -15.96 -65.09 -7.45
C LEU A 3 -14.78 -64.35 -8.10
N GLY A 4 -14.76 -63.04 -8.34
CA GLY A 4 -15.38 -61.95 -7.61
C GLY A 4 -14.30 -61.15 -6.89
N ASN A 5 -13.33 -60.59 -7.64
CA ASN A 5 -12.31 -59.69 -7.10
C ASN A 5 -12.40 -58.34 -7.84
N ASP A 6 -13.54 -57.67 -7.70
CA ASP A 6 -13.61 -56.23 -7.97
C ASP A 6 -12.83 -55.55 -6.85
N SER A 7 -11.57 -55.22 -7.15
CA SER A 7 -10.69 -54.33 -6.40
C SER A 7 -11.26 -52.91 -6.35
N LYS A 8 -12.45 -52.75 -5.76
CA LYS A 8 -12.91 -51.47 -5.26
C LYS A 8 -11.97 -51.12 -4.12
N GLU A 9 -10.97 -50.32 -4.45
CA GLU A 9 -10.27 -49.44 -3.54
C GLU A 9 -11.30 -48.92 -2.54
N ARG A 10 -11.30 -49.51 -1.35
CA ARG A 10 -12.09 -49.05 -0.25
C ARG A 10 -11.35 -47.81 0.21
N SER A 11 -11.56 -46.70 -0.49
CA SER A 11 -11.07 -45.38 -0.12
C SER A 11 -11.76 -45.03 1.19
N TYR A 12 -11.17 -45.43 2.30
CA TYR A 12 -11.69 -45.14 3.63
C TYR A 12 -11.56 -43.63 3.83
N CYS A 13 -12.60 -42.88 3.48
CA CYS A 13 -12.76 -41.51 3.96
C CYS A 13 -13.01 -41.62 5.46
N VAL A 14 -12.00 -41.33 6.27
CA VAL A 14 -12.20 -41.15 7.71
C VAL A 14 -13.03 -39.86 7.87
N PRO A 15 -14.20 -39.90 8.53
CA PRO A 15 -15.00 -38.70 8.71
C PRO A 15 -14.22 -37.70 9.57
N ILE A 16 -14.11 -36.46 9.08
CA ILE A 16 -13.58 -35.35 9.87
C ILE A 16 -14.58 -35.10 11.00
N VAL A 17 -14.18 -35.40 12.24
CA VAL A 17 -14.93 -34.96 13.41
C VAL A 17 -14.66 -33.47 13.56
N ILE A 18 -15.66 -32.66 13.23
CA ILE A 18 -15.62 -31.22 13.48
C ILE A 18 -15.82 -31.05 14.99
N GLU A 19 -14.73 -30.89 15.73
CA GLU A 19 -14.79 -30.55 17.14
C GLU A 19 -15.36 -29.14 17.30
N ASN A 20 -16.40 -29.00 18.11
CA ASN A 20 -16.99 -27.70 18.45
C ASN A 20 -15.93 -26.82 19.11
N GLU A 21 -15.98 -25.52 18.80
CA GLU A 21 -15.05 -24.53 19.35
C GLU A 21 -14.99 -24.64 20.88
N ARG A 22 -13.78 -24.84 21.42
CA ARG A 22 -13.54 -24.86 22.86
C ARG A 22 -13.86 -23.48 23.43
N ASN A 23 -15.03 -23.32 24.07
CA ASN A 23 -15.46 -22.10 24.77
C ASN A 23 -14.72 -21.90 26.12
N GLU A 24 -13.45 -22.27 26.18
CA GLU A 24 -12.61 -22.04 27.35
C GLU A 24 -11.75 -20.82 27.05
N LYS A 25 -12.03 -19.72 27.76
CA LYS A 25 -11.26 -18.47 27.69
C LYS A 25 -9.82 -18.73 28.11
N ARG A 26 -8.96 -19.09 27.15
CA ARG A 26 -7.51 -19.15 27.34
C ARG A 26 -6.97 -17.74 27.44
N LYS A 27 -6.25 -17.45 28.53
CA LYS A 27 -5.54 -16.19 28.71
C LYS A 27 -4.46 -16.11 27.63
N SER A 28 -4.56 -15.13 26.73
CA SER A 28 -3.54 -14.85 25.73
C SER A 28 -2.21 -14.55 26.43
N LEU A 29 -1.13 -15.18 25.98
CA LEU A 29 0.20 -14.99 26.55
C LEU A 29 0.78 -13.61 26.23
N LYS A 30 0.26 -12.93 25.21
CA LYS A 30 0.68 -11.58 24.82
C LYS A 30 -0.51 -10.63 25.02
N PRO A 31 -0.33 -9.50 25.70
CA PRO A 31 -1.35 -8.46 25.70
C PRO A 31 -1.56 -8.03 24.25
N PHE A 32 -2.82 -7.94 23.85
CA PHE A 32 -3.19 -7.36 22.58
C PHE A 32 -2.72 -5.90 22.61
N ALA A 33 -1.97 -5.47 21.60
CA ALA A 33 -1.37 -4.14 21.51
C ALA A 33 -2.42 -3.04 21.25
N SER A 34 -3.57 -3.09 21.92
CA SER A 34 -4.67 -2.12 21.83
C SER A 34 -4.68 -1.09 22.93
N GLU A 35 -3.87 -1.27 23.97
CA GLU A 35 -3.92 -0.41 25.15
C GLU A 35 -3.12 0.87 24.90
N GLY A 36 -3.73 1.75 24.09
CA GLY A 36 -3.56 3.20 24.17
C GLY A 36 -2.19 3.75 23.80
N LEU A 37 -1.69 3.46 22.60
CA LEU A 37 -0.59 4.25 22.03
C LEU A 37 -1.01 5.73 22.07
N PRO A 38 -0.18 6.62 22.68
CA PRO A 38 -0.49 8.04 22.69
C PRO A 38 -0.63 8.54 21.26
N PRO A 39 -1.60 9.44 20.98
CA PRO A 39 -1.80 9.95 19.64
C PRO A 39 -0.52 10.64 19.16
N THR A 40 -0.18 10.45 17.89
CA THR A 40 0.98 11.13 17.32
C THR A 40 0.70 12.63 17.18
N LYS A 41 1.74 13.47 17.20
CA LYS A 41 1.60 14.93 16.99
C LYS A 41 0.85 15.26 15.69
N TRP A 42 1.00 14.42 14.67
CA TRP A 42 0.27 14.53 13.41
C TRP A 42 -1.21 14.18 13.55
N GLU A 43 -1.57 13.14 14.31
CA GLU A 43 -2.97 12.77 14.57
C GLU A 43 -3.73 13.86 15.32
N GLU A 44 -3.09 14.52 16.29
CA GLU A 44 -3.67 15.67 16.97
C GLU A 44 -3.90 16.83 16.01
N PHE A 45 -2.93 17.12 15.15
CA PHE A 45 -3.02 18.17 14.14
C PHE A 45 -4.12 17.87 13.12
N ALA A 46 -4.16 16.64 12.59
CA ALA A 46 -5.17 16.19 11.65
C ALA A 46 -6.58 16.29 12.25
N LYS A 47 -6.75 15.91 13.52
CA LYS A 47 -8.02 16.06 14.24
C LYS A 47 -8.43 17.52 14.39
N LYS A 48 -7.49 18.41 14.78
CA LYS A 48 -7.74 19.86 14.89
C LYS A 48 -8.09 20.50 13.54
N LYS A 49 -7.45 20.06 12.45
CA LYS A 49 -7.71 20.55 11.09
C LYS A 49 -8.88 19.87 10.38
N GLY A 50 -9.46 18.82 10.96
CA GLY A 50 -10.53 18.05 10.34
C GLY A 50 -10.08 17.24 9.12
N ILE A 51 -8.79 16.89 9.04
CA ILE A 51 -8.24 16.08 7.95
C ILE A 51 -8.73 14.64 8.10
N LYS A 52 -9.55 14.19 7.14
CA LYS A 52 -10.06 12.82 7.10
C LYS A 52 -9.16 11.93 6.26
N ASN A 53 -8.84 10.74 6.76
CA ASN A 53 -8.11 9.74 5.98
C ASN A 53 -8.97 9.28 4.81
N ARG A 54 -8.43 9.40 3.60
CA ARG A 54 -9.06 8.91 2.37
C ARG A 54 -8.12 7.95 1.65
N LYS A 55 -8.69 6.92 1.03
CA LYS A 55 -7.94 6.09 0.09
C LYS A 55 -7.60 6.93 -1.14
N LYS A 56 -6.36 6.82 -1.60
CA LYS A 56 -5.91 7.43 -2.84
C LYS A 56 -5.45 6.32 -3.78
N ASP A 57 -5.73 6.47 -5.08
CA ASP A 57 -5.34 5.46 -6.08
C ASP A 57 -3.83 5.40 -6.28
N LYS A 58 -3.32 4.23 -6.69
CA LYS A 58 -1.89 4.01 -6.88
C LYS A 58 -1.38 4.46 -8.25
N VAL A 59 -2.30 4.66 -9.19
CA VAL A 59 -2.03 4.98 -10.59
C VAL A 59 -2.77 6.28 -10.90
N LEU A 60 -2.10 7.20 -11.61
CA LEU A 60 -2.73 8.40 -12.16
C LEU A 60 -2.48 8.45 -13.66
N TRP A 61 -3.39 9.13 -14.34
CA TRP A 61 -3.26 9.45 -15.74
C TRP A 61 -2.23 10.56 -15.91
N ASP A 62 -1.27 10.36 -16.80
CA ASP A 62 -0.32 11.38 -17.22
C ASP A 62 -0.79 11.98 -18.55
N GLU A 63 -1.11 13.28 -18.54
CA GLU A 63 -1.60 14.00 -19.71
C GLU A 63 -0.51 14.21 -20.78
N GLN A 64 0.77 14.23 -20.39
CA GLN A 64 1.87 14.46 -21.33
C GLN A 64 2.14 13.23 -22.20
N THR A 65 2.18 12.05 -21.58
CA THR A 65 2.46 10.79 -22.28
C THR A 65 1.20 10.04 -22.69
N GLY A 66 0.03 10.40 -22.16
CA GLY A 66 -1.23 9.69 -22.41
C GLY A 66 -1.20 8.27 -21.85
N THR A 67 -0.52 8.04 -20.72
CA THR A 67 -0.36 6.72 -20.12
C THR A 67 -0.74 6.71 -18.63
N TRP A 68 -1.13 5.53 -18.14
CA TRP A 68 -1.40 5.29 -16.73
C TRP A 68 -0.10 4.97 -15.99
N LYS A 69 0.43 5.95 -15.25
CA LYS A 69 1.68 5.83 -14.50
C LYS A 69 1.44 5.72 -13.00
N ARG A 70 2.42 5.20 -12.26
CA ARG A 70 2.33 5.08 -10.80
C ARG A 70 2.50 6.45 -10.13
N ARG A 71 1.88 6.64 -8.96
CA ARG A 71 2.08 7.89 -8.18
C ARG A 71 3.48 8.01 -7.60
N PHE A 72 4.11 6.89 -7.24
CA PHE A 72 5.40 6.86 -6.57
C PHE A 72 6.21 5.69 -7.13
N GLY A 73 7.54 5.83 -7.13
CA GLY A 73 8.48 4.80 -7.58
C GLY A 73 9.13 5.14 -8.91
N TYR A 74 9.53 4.11 -9.66
CA TYR A 74 10.10 4.26 -10.99
C TYR A 74 9.02 4.59 -12.03
N ASP A 75 9.32 5.52 -12.95
CA ASP A 75 8.41 6.01 -14.00
C ASP A 75 7.09 6.54 -13.40
N CYS A 76 7.23 7.46 -12.45
CA CYS A 76 6.10 8.05 -11.75
C CYS A 76 5.55 9.26 -12.51
N VAL A 77 4.30 9.59 -12.22
CA VAL A 77 3.63 10.75 -12.85
C VAL A 77 4.37 12.02 -12.43
N ASN A 78 4.70 12.89 -13.40
CA ASN A 78 5.43 14.15 -13.19
C ASN A 78 6.86 13.95 -12.65
N ASP A 79 7.64 13.06 -13.28
CA ASP A 79 9.06 12.87 -12.98
C ASP A 79 9.90 14.08 -13.40
N ASN A 80 10.63 14.68 -12.44
CA ASN A 80 11.50 15.84 -12.72
C ASN A 80 12.64 15.53 -13.73
N LYS A 81 12.92 14.26 -14.01
CA LYS A 81 13.93 13.84 -14.99
C LYS A 81 13.43 13.88 -16.42
N ASP A 82 12.11 13.79 -16.62
CA ASP A 82 11.48 13.74 -17.93
C ASP A 82 11.12 15.15 -18.45
N VAL A 83 11.36 16.18 -17.63
CA VAL A 83 11.20 17.57 -18.04
C VAL A 83 12.32 17.93 -19.03
N PRO A 84 12.00 18.36 -20.26
CA PRO A 84 12.99 18.75 -21.24
C PRO A 84 13.86 19.90 -20.70
N ILE A 85 15.17 19.81 -20.92
CA ILE A 85 16.13 20.88 -20.58
C ILE A 85 15.82 22.06 -21.48
N ILE A 86 15.29 23.15 -20.91
CA ILE A 86 15.03 24.41 -21.61
C ILE A 86 16.28 25.28 -21.48
N ASP A 87 16.72 25.87 -22.59
CA ASP A 87 17.86 26.80 -22.58
C ASP A 87 17.55 28.03 -21.71
N ALA A 88 18.50 28.42 -20.87
CA ALA A 88 18.41 29.62 -20.06
C ALA A 88 18.30 30.86 -20.97
N LYS A 89 17.33 31.73 -20.71
CA LYS A 89 17.27 33.03 -21.38
C LYS A 89 18.27 33.96 -20.68
N MET A 90 18.83 34.95 -21.40
CA MET A 90 19.82 35.89 -20.84
C MET A 90 19.34 36.70 -19.62
N THR A 91 18.04 36.66 -19.30
CA THR A 91 17.43 37.34 -18.15
C THR A 91 17.30 36.45 -16.91
N ASP A 92 17.66 35.16 -16.99
CA ASP A 92 17.63 34.25 -15.83
C ASP A 92 18.88 34.49 -14.95
N GLU A 93 18.65 34.85 -13.67
CA GLU A 93 19.69 35.06 -12.67
C GLU A 93 20.43 33.72 -12.38
N PRO A 94 21.77 33.73 -12.26
CA PRO A 94 22.58 32.52 -12.04
C PRO A 94 22.36 31.97 -10.61
N GLY A 95 21.31 31.16 -10.46
CA GLY A 95 20.86 30.58 -9.21
C GLY A 95 19.41 30.08 -9.29
N ASP A 96 18.63 30.69 -10.18
CA ASP A 96 17.20 30.42 -10.38
C ASP A 96 16.98 29.46 -11.54
N SER A 97 17.65 28.32 -11.55
CA SER A 97 17.22 27.26 -12.46
C SER A 97 15.83 26.80 -12.03
N VAL A 98 14.89 26.65 -12.97
CA VAL A 98 13.51 26.21 -12.71
C VAL A 98 13.48 24.93 -11.86
N MET A 99 14.51 24.09 -11.99
CA MET A 99 14.71 22.87 -11.21
C MET A 99 15.18 23.14 -9.76
N CYS A 100 16.03 24.14 -9.54
CA CYS A 100 16.62 24.45 -8.25
C CYS A 100 15.60 25.08 -7.29
N LEU A 101 14.74 25.97 -7.80
CA LEU A 101 13.71 26.64 -7.00
C LEU A 101 12.66 25.65 -6.44
N MET A 102 12.35 24.59 -7.19
CA MET A 102 11.40 23.55 -6.73
C MET A 102 12.02 22.57 -5.72
N SER A 103 13.36 22.55 -5.60
CA SER A 103 14.08 21.62 -4.72
C SER A 103 14.34 22.20 -3.33
N HIS A 104 14.14 23.51 -3.12
CA HIS A 104 14.43 24.19 -1.84
C HIS A 104 13.24 24.20 -0.86
N ASP A 105 12.00 24.04 -1.35
CA ASP A 105 10.79 23.97 -0.52
C ASP A 105 10.44 22.55 -0.04
N ALA A 106 11.32 21.58 -0.33
CA ALA A 106 11.14 20.17 0.01
C ALA A 106 11.69 19.78 1.40
N TYR A 107 11.96 20.76 2.29
CA TYR A 107 12.38 20.53 3.68
C TYR A 107 11.60 21.39 4.68
#